data_AF-X0URN5-F1
#
_entry.id   AF-X0URN5-F1
#
_cell.length_a   1.000
_cell.length_b   1.000
_cell.length_c   1.000
_cell.angle_alpha   90.00
_cell.angle_beta   90.00
_cell.angle_gamma   90.00
#
_symmetry.space_group_name_H-M   'P 1'
#
loop_
_entity.id
_entity.type
_entity.pdbx_description
1 polymer ?
#
loop_
_entity_poly.entity_id
_entity_poly.type
_entity_poly.pdbx_seq_one_letter_code
_entity_poly.pdbx_strand_id
1 'polypeptide(L)'
;VDKNKLCRNCQGKIYFDLQQRIRIIQDSQKLIEKSKNFNTRIGRIDILLEHVQALKKYEDKNITTLELSPPEVEKAYLGIRSELIFEDINEEIDKIMNKAKLGLTPRTKMNEANKALVKINERRKEIQEEDKINVIEKKEKEIKTFIHKTQLNEYIEEAKKAEFKGQKSKALDKYQEALYFLQNDEIDDSLQKENIDELKAKISELT
;
A
#
# COMPACT_ATOMS: atom_id res chain seq x y z
N VAL A 1 54.16 4.71 -1.88
CA VAL A 1 52.68 4.57 -1.90
C VAL A 1 52.28 3.53 -0.87
N ASP A 2 51.09 3.59 -0.28
CA ASP A 2 50.63 2.61 0.70
C ASP A 2 50.10 1.32 0.05
N LYS A 3 49.54 0.40 0.85
CA LYS A 3 48.91 -0.85 0.40
C LYS A 3 47.77 -0.64 -0.60
N ASN A 4 47.18 0.55 -0.64
CA ASN A 4 46.10 0.97 -1.53
C ASN A 4 46.63 1.85 -2.69
N LYS A 5 47.95 1.85 -2.93
CA LYS A 5 48.65 2.63 -3.97
C LYS A 5 48.49 4.16 -3.81
N LEU A 6 48.18 4.65 -2.61
CA LEU A 6 47.99 6.07 -2.34
C LEU A 6 49.31 6.80 -2.05
N CYS A 7 49.41 8.05 -2.52
CA CYS A 7 50.50 8.97 -2.18
C CYS A 7 50.34 9.49 -0.74
N ARG A 8 51.42 9.88 -0.04
CA ARG A 8 51.34 10.39 1.36
C ARG A 8 50.34 11.55 1.53
N ASN A 9 50.27 12.46 0.56
CA ASN A 9 49.33 13.60 0.58
C ASN A 9 47.87 13.20 0.29
N CYS A 10 47.69 12.10 -0.45
CA CYS A 10 46.39 11.55 -0.85
C CYS A 10 45.79 10.72 0.29
N GLN A 11 46.67 10.01 1.01
CA GLN A 11 46.36 9.05 2.05
C GLN A 11 45.48 9.66 3.15
N GLY A 12 45.89 10.81 3.73
CA GLY A 12 45.15 11.45 4.82
C GLY A 12 43.73 11.89 4.42
N LYS A 13 43.57 12.46 3.22
CA LYS A 13 42.27 12.92 2.72
C LYS A 13 41.31 11.76 2.45
N ILE A 14 41.82 10.70 1.82
CA ILE A 14 41.00 9.53 1.48
C ILE A 14 40.61 8.77 2.74
N TYR A 15 41.54 8.51 3.66
CA TYR A 15 41.20 7.82 4.91
C TYR A 15 40.20 8.61 5.75
N PHE A 16 40.32 9.93 5.81
CA PHE A 16 39.35 10.76 6.51
C PHE A 16 37.94 10.65 5.89
N ASP A 17 37.80 10.80 4.56
CA ASP A 17 36.51 10.64 3.88
C ASP A 17 35.93 9.23 4.07
N LEU A 18 36.75 8.18 3.94
CA LEU A 18 36.33 6.80 4.21
C LEU A 18 35.80 6.64 5.63
N GLN A 19 36.54 7.09 6.64
CA GLN A 19 36.12 6.99 8.05
C GLN A 19 34.82 7.73 8.31
N GLN A 20 34.64 8.95 7.77
CA GLN A 20 33.39 9.69 7.95
C GLN A 20 32.21 8.97 7.30
N ARG A 21 32.36 8.47 6.07
CA ARG A 21 31.29 7.73 5.37
C ARG A 21 30.93 6.44 6.09
N ILE A 22 31.92 5.66 6.51
CA ILE A 22 31.71 4.41 7.27
C ILE A 22 30.97 4.72 8.57
N ARG A 23 31.38 5.75 9.31
CA ARG A 23 30.69 6.18 10.52
C ARG A 23 29.22 6.52 10.26
N ILE A 24 28.93 7.31 9.22
CA ILE A 24 27.55 7.70 8.90
C ILE A 24 26.72 6.47 8.51
N ILE A 25 27.28 5.54 7.73
CA ILE A 25 26.62 4.28 7.40
C ILE A 25 26.27 3.54 8.69
N GLN A 26 27.23 3.29 9.57
CA GLN A 26 27.01 2.56 10.83
C GLN A 26 25.98 3.25 11.74
N ASP A 27 26.00 4.57 11.82
CA ASP A 27 25.03 5.33 12.61
C ASP A 27 23.62 5.25 11.99
N SER A 28 23.51 5.30 10.66
CA SER A 28 22.25 5.08 9.95
C SER A 28 21.71 3.66 10.18
N GLN A 29 22.56 2.63 10.10
CA GLN A 29 22.16 1.24 10.37
C GLN A 29 21.53 1.08 11.75
N LYS A 30 22.20 1.61 12.80
CA LYS A 30 21.68 1.59 14.18
C LYS A 30 20.32 2.29 14.30
N LEU A 31 20.11 3.39 13.57
CA LEU A 31 18.85 4.13 13.62
C LEU A 31 17.73 3.43 12.85
N ILE A 32 18.04 2.75 11.75
CA ILE A 32 17.09 1.92 10.99
C ILE A 32 16.56 0.78 11.86
N GLU A 33 17.43 0.14 12.64
CA GLU A 33 17.09 -0.96 13.56
C GLU A 33 16.28 -0.50 14.78
N LYS A 34 16.64 0.65 15.37
CA LYS A 34 16.05 1.11 16.64
C LYS A 34 14.77 1.93 16.47
N SER A 35 14.61 2.63 15.34
CA SER A 35 13.46 3.50 15.12
C SER A 35 12.21 2.69 14.77
N LYS A 36 11.08 3.03 15.39
CA LYS A 36 9.75 2.56 14.96
C LYS A 36 9.08 3.49 13.95
N ASN A 37 9.62 4.70 13.76
CA ASN A 37 9.05 5.68 12.85
C ASN A 37 9.48 5.38 11.41
N PHE A 38 8.51 5.09 10.54
CA PHE A 38 8.71 4.79 9.12
C PHE A 38 9.55 5.85 8.39
N ASN A 39 9.16 7.12 8.46
CA ASN A 39 9.87 8.23 7.79
C ASN A 39 11.34 8.32 8.22
N THR A 40 11.61 8.12 9.51
CA THR A 40 12.98 8.08 10.02
C THR A 40 13.76 6.91 9.43
N ARG A 41 13.16 5.70 9.34
CA ARG A 41 13.83 4.53 8.79
C ARG A 41 14.15 4.72 7.31
N ILE A 42 13.18 5.16 6.51
CA ILE A 42 13.38 5.45 5.07
C ILE A 42 14.44 6.52 4.87
N GLY A 43 14.35 7.66 5.56
CA GLY A 43 15.34 8.73 5.43
C GLY A 43 16.76 8.28 5.81
N ARG A 44 16.90 7.36 6.77
CA ARG A 44 18.22 6.79 7.12
C ARG A 44 18.72 5.79 6.10
N ILE A 45 17.84 5.02 5.46
CA ILE A 45 18.21 4.17 4.33
C ILE A 45 18.69 5.03 3.16
N ASP A 46 17.97 6.09 2.81
CA ASP A 46 18.35 6.96 1.70
C ASP A 46 19.72 7.62 1.94
N ILE A 47 19.98 8.14 3.15
CA ILE A 47 21.31 8.66 3.55
C ILE A 47 22.38 7.56 3.46
N LEU A 48 22.08 6.36 3.96
CA LEU A 48 23.01 5.24 3.89
C LEU A 48 23.37 4.91 2.44
N LEU A 49 22.38 4.82 1.55
CA LEU A 49 22.57 4.51 0.14
C LEU A 49 23.40 5.59 -0.57
N GLU A 50 23.21 6.88 -0.25
CA GLU A 50 24.05 7.96 -0.78
C GLU A 50 25.53 7.77 -0.41
N HIS A 51 25.81 7.44 0.86
CA HIS A 51 27.18 7.21 1.31
C HIS A 51 27.79 5.93 0.73
N VAL A 52 27.00 4.86 0.59
CA VAL A 52 27.41 3.61 -0.06
C VAL A 52 27.75 3.85 -1.54
N GLN A 53 26.92 4.58 -2.28
CA GLN A 53 27.21 4.93 -3.67
C GLN A 53 28.50 5.74 -3.80
N ALA A 54 28.72 6.70 -2.89
CA ALA A 54 29.95 7.48 -2.88
C ALA A 54 31.21 6.64 -2.56
N LEU A 55 31.08 5.48 -1.92
CA LEU A 55 32.20 4.57 -1.66
C LEU A 55 32.60 3.73 -2.88
N LYS A 56 31.69 3.51 -3.84
CA LYS A 56 31.98 2.75 -5.08
C LYS A 56 33.20 3.29 -5.83
N LYS A 57 33.35 4.62 -5.89
CA LYS A 57 34.48 5.29 -6.55
C LYS A 57 35.87 4.88 -6.02
N TYR A 58 35.92 4.36 -4.79
CA TYR A 58 37.15 3.88 -4.16
C TYR A 58 37.39 2.40 -4.49
N GLU A 59 36.33 1.60 -4.55
CA GLU A 59 36.44 0.21 -5.01
C GLU A 59 36.84 0.10 -6.47
N ASP A 60 36.36 1.00 -7.33
CA ASP A 60 36.81 1.11 -8.72
C ASP A 60 38.33 1.34 -8.83
N LYS A 61 38.93 1.86 -7.76
CA LYS A 61 40.38 2.10 -7.63
C LYS A 61 41.09 0.98 -6.85
N ASN A 62 40.43 -0.14 -6.60
CA ASN A 62 40.89 -1.28 -5.80
C ASN A 62 41.22 -0.90 -4.34
N ILE A 63 40.48 0.06 -3.78
CA ILE A 63 40.59 0.44 -2.37
C ILE A 63 39.40 -0.17 -1.63
N THR A 64 39.67 -1.18 -0.81
CA THR A 64 38.65 -1.80 0.03
C THR A 64 38.05 -0.77 0.99
N THR A 65 36.71 -0.68 1.01
CA THR A 65 36.00 0.34 1.80
C THR A 65 35.22 -0.23 2.98
N LEU A 66 34.51 -1.32 2.77
CA LEU A 66 33.61 -1.97 3.73
C LEU A 66 33.93 -3.48 3.80
N GLU A 67 33.36 -4.17 4.79
CA GLU A 67 33.47 -5.63 4.89
C GLU A 67 32.71 -6.34 3.76
N LEU A 68 31.51 -5.87 3.46
CA LEU A 68 30.75 -6.20 2.26
C LEU A 68 30.93 -5.08 1.23
N SER A 69 31.03 -5.43 -0.04
CA SER A 69 31.19 -4.42 -1.09
C SER A 69 29.97 -3.46 -1.13
N PRO A 70 30.14 -2.17 -1.45
CA PRO A 70 29.05 -1.23 -1.64
C PRO A 70 27.91 -1.74 -2.53
N PRO A 71 28.13 -2.46 -3.65
CA PRO A 71 27.04 -3.08 -4.41
C PRO A 71 26.21 -4.09 -3.60
N GLU A 72 26.85 -4.91 -2.76
CA GLU A 72 26.15 -5.87 -1.90
C GLU A 72 25.35 -5.17 -0.81
N VAL A 73 25.93 -4.14 -0.19
CA VAL A 73 25.25 -3.32 0.81
C VAL A 73 24.07 -2.58 0.19
N GLU A 74 24.25 -1.95 -0.98
CA GLU A 74 23.19 -1.26 -1.70
C GLU A 74 22.02 -2.20 -2.01
N LYS A 75 22.31 -3.39 -2.55
CA LYS A 75 21.28 -4.40 -2.83
C LYS A 75 20.51 -4.79 -1.58
N ALA A 76 21.20 -5.04 -0.46
CA ALA A 76 20.56 -5.41 0.80
C ALA A 76 19.64 -4.30 1.31
N TYR A 77 20.10 -3.05 1.32
CA TYR A 77 19.33 -1.92 1.84
C TYR A 77 18.21 -1.46 0.91
N LEU A 78 18.34 -1.65 -0.41
CA LEU A 78 17.20 -1.48 -1.33
C LEU A 78 16.10 -2.51 -1.06
N GLY A 79 16.46 -3.77 -0.77
CA GLY A 79 15.51 -4.80 -0.36
C GLY A 79 14.79 -4.44 0.94
N ILE A 80 15.54 -3.99 1.96
CA ILE A 80 14.95 -3.50 3.23
C ILE A 80 14.03 -2.31 2.97
N ARG A 81 14.45 -1.35 2.14
CA ARG A 81 13.64 -0.17 1.78
C ARG A 81 12.29 -0.57 1.18
N SER A 82 12.31 -1.48 0.22
CA SER A 82 11.10 -1.99 -0.42
C SER A 82 10.19 -2.70 0.57
N GLU A 83 10.74 -3.53 1.46
CA GLU A 83 9.94 -4.20 2.49
C GLU A 83 9.23 -3.20 3.40
N LEU A 84 9.95 -2.18 3.86
CA LEU A 84 9.37 -1.17 4.73
C LEU A 84 8.24 -0.39 4.07
N ILE A 85 8.41 -0.02 2.80
CA ILE A 85 7.37 0.66 2.04
C ILE A 85 6.12 -0.21 1.94
N PHE A 86 6.31 -1.49 1.62
CA PHE A 86 5.21 -2.43 1.51
C PHE A 86 4.48 -2.66 2.85
N GLU A 87 5.22 -2.87 3.94
CA GLU A 87 4.65 -2.99 5.28
C GLU A 87 3.83 -1.75 5.67
N ASP A 88 4.39 -0.55 5.46
CA ASP A 88 3.74 0.73 5.79
C ASP A 88 2.46 0.96 4.97
N ILE A 89 2.46 0.64 3.68
CA ILE A 89 1.26 0.67 2.83
C ILE A 89 0.19 -0.29 3.36
N ASN A 90 0.57 -1.53 3.69
CA ASN A 90 -0.37 -2.52 4.20
C ASN A 90 -0.98 -2.11 5.54
N GLU A 91 -0.16 -1.64 6.48
CA GLU A 91 -0.63 -1.15 7.78
C GLU A 91 -1.59 0.04 7.64
N GLU A 92 -1.30 0.97 6.73
CA GLU A 92 -2.16 2.11 6.46
C GLU A 92 -3.51 1.68 5.87
N ILE A 93 -3.50 0.79 4.88
CA ILE A 93 -4.72 0.21 4.27
C ILE A 93 -5.55 -0.51 5.33
N ASP A 94 -4.92 -1.36 6.15
CA ASP A 94 -5.64 -2.15 7.15
C ASP A 94 -6.24 -1.26 8.24
N LYS A 95 -5.53 -0.20 8.65
CA LYS A 95 -6.04 0.81 9.58
C LYS A 95 -7.26 1.55 9.01
N ILE A 96 -7.22 1.96 7.74
CA ILE A 96 -8.34 2.63 7.08
C ILE A 96 -9.53 1.67 6.96
N MET A 97 -9.29 0.43 6.53
CA MET A 97 -10.34 -0.57 6.38
C MET A 97 -10.97 -0.99 7.70
N ASN A 98 -10.21 -1.01 8.80
CA ASN A 98 -10.78 -1.21 10.13
C ASN A 98 -11.73 -0.07 10.52
N LYS A 99 -11.38 1.19 10.20
CA LYS A 99 -12.30 2.32 10.40
C LYS A 99 -13.55 2.20 9.51
N ALA A 100 -13.38 1.80 8.26
CA ALA A 100 -14.49 1.58 7.34
C ALA A 100 -15.46 0.52 7.87
N LYS A 101 -14.96 -0.61 8.38
CA LYS A 101 -15.79 -1.67 8.97
C LYS A 101 -16.56 -1.23 10.21
N LEU A 102 -15.98 -0.34 11.01
CA LEU A 102 -16.61 0.23 12.22
C LEU A 102 -17.58 1.39 11.93
N GLY A 103 -17.70 1.85 10.68
CA GLY A 103 -18.61 2.91 10.30
C GLY A 103 -20.07 2.56 10.60
N LEU A 104 -20.83 3.51 11.17
CA LEU A 104 -22.22 3.28 11.56
C LEU A 104 -23.21 3.29 10.39
N THR A 105 -22.94 4.08 9.35
CA THR A 105 -23.81 4.21 8.17
C THR A 105 -23.12 3.66 6.93
N PRO A 106 -23.86 3.10 5.95
CA PRO A 106 -23.29 2.64 4.68
C PRO A 106 -22.42 3.71 4.01
N ARG A 107 -22.91 4.95 3.95
CA ARG A 107 -22.15 6.11 3.45
C ARG A 107 -20.81 6.31 4.18
N THR A 108 -20.78 6.23 5.51
CA THR A 108 -19.52 6.34 6.27
C THR A 108 -18.57 5.19 5.95
N LYS A 109 -19.08 3.95 5.88
CA LYS A 109 -18.28 2.77 5.53
C LYS A 109 -17.64 2.92 4.14
N MET A 110 -18.42 3.31 3.14
CA MET A 110 -17.97 3.51 1.77
C MET A 110 -16.96 4.66 1.67
N ASN A 111 -17.22 5.79 2.33
CA ASN A 111 -16.30 6.93 2.31
C ASN A 111 -14.92 6.59 2.89
N GLU A 112 -14.88 5.86 4.02
CA GLU A 112 -13.60 5.41 4.57
C GLU A 112 -12.92 4.36 3.69
N ALA A 113 -13.66 3.40 3.13
CA ALA A 113 -13.11 2.41 2.20
C ALA A 113 -12.53 3.05 0.93
N ASN A 114 -13.19 4.07 0.38
CA ASN A 114 -12.69 4.83 -0.77
C ASN A 114 -11.34 5.52 -0.48
N LYS A 115 -11.10 5.96 0.76
CA LYS A 115 -9.78 6.50 1.14
C LYS A 115 -8.66 5.47 1.02
N ALA A 116 -8.95 4.19 1.29
CA ALA A 116 -7.97 3.12 1.11
C ALA A 116 -7.62 2.94 -0.39
N LEU A 117 -8.60 3.02 -1.30
CA LEU A 117 -8.34 2.98 -2.74
C LEU A 117 -7.49 4.16 -3.22
N VAL A 118 -7.76 5.37 -2.71
CA VAL A 118 -6.93 6.55 -3.00
C VAL A 118 -5.49 6.31 -2.54
N LYS A 119 -5.30 5.77 -1.33
CA LYS A 119 -3.95 5.47 -0.80
C LYS A 119 -3.19 4.43 -1.61
N ILE A 120 -3.88 3.37 -2.04
CA ILE A 120 -3.31 2.37 -2.96
C ILE A 120 -2.83 3.06 -4.24
N ASN A 121 -3.65 3.92 -4.84
CA ASN A 121 -3.29 4.59 -6.09
C ASN A 121 -2.15 5.60 -5.94
N GLU A 122 -2.09 6.35 -4.84
CA GLU A 122 -1.00 7.29 -4.54
C GLU A 122 0.36 6.58 -4.46
N ARG A 123 0.39 5.41 -3.81
CA ARG A 123 1.63 4.73 -3.42
C ARG A 123 2.01 3.53 -4.27
N ARG A 124 1.15 3.10 -5.21
CA ARG A 124 1.40 1.94 -6.09
C ARG A 124 2.76 2.01 -6.79
N LYS A 125 3.18 3.21 -7.20
CA LYS A 125 4.44 3.42 -7.92
C LYS A 125 5.69 3.18 -7.07
N GLU A 126 5.55 3.12 -5.75
CA GLU A 126 6.66 2.87 -4.82
C GLU A 126 7.00 1.36 -4.73
N ILE A 127 6.10 0.49 -5.18
CA ILE A 127 6.26 -0.98 -5.19
C ILE A 127 6.71 -1.41 -6.58
N GLN A 128 7.78 -2.21 -6.66
CA GLN A 128 8.32 -2.69 -7.94
C GLN A 128 8.21 -4.21 -8.09
N GLU A 129 8.13 -4.92 -6.97
CA GLU A 129 8.12 -6.37 -6.93
C GLU A 129 6.72 -6.91 -7.22
N GLU A 130 6.66 -7.82 -8.20
CA GLU A 130 5.40 -8.36 -8.73
C GLU A 130 4.57 -9.10 -7.67
N ASP A 131 5.21 -9.84 -6.77
CA ASP A 131 4.55 -10.53 -5.65
C ASP A 131 3.87 -9.54 -4.70
N LYS A 132 4.53 -8.42 -4.39
CA LYS A 132 3.96 -7.34 -3.55
C LYS A 132 2.84 -6.60 -4.27
N ILE A 133 2.99 -6.34 -5.57
CA ILE A 133 1.93 -5.76 -6.40
C ILE A 133 0.68 -6.63 -6.36
N ASN A 134 0.83 -7.95 -6.55
CA ASN A 134 -0.29 -8.90 -6.51
C ASN A 134 -1.03 -8.87 -5.16
N VAL A 135 -0.32 -8.71 -4.05
CA VAL A 135 -0.95 -8.59 -2.72
C VAL A 135 -1.78 -7.32 -2.61
N ILE A 136 -1.26 -6.17 -3.08
CA ILE A 136 -1.99 -4.91 -3.07
C ILE A 136 -3.20 -4.94 -3.99
N GLU A 137 -3.08 -5.54 -5.18
CA GLU A 137 -4.21 -5.72 -6.10
C GLU A 137 -5.31 -6.60 -5.52
N LYS A 138 -4.94 -7.65 -4.79
CA LYS A 138 -5.92 -8.47 -4.06
C LYS A 138 -6.66 -7.63 -3.01
N LYS A 139 -5.95 -6.84 -2.22
CA LYS A 139 -6.56 -5.91 -1.25
C LYS A 139 -7.47 -4.89 -1.95
N GLU A 140 -7.07 -4.34 -3.10
CA GLU A 140 -7.90 -3.43 -3.88
C GLU A 140 -9.23 -4.08 -4.28
N LYS A 141 -9.19 -5.33 -4.79
CA LYS A 141 -10.40 -6.09 -5.15
C LYS A 141 -11.29 -6.36 -3.94
N GLU A 142 -10.71 -6.70 -2.79
CA GLU A 142 -11.46 -6.88 -1.53
C GLU A 142 -12.15 -5.58 -1.09
N ILE A 143 -11.47 -4.44 -1.21
CA ILE A 143 -12.03 -3.12 -0.86
C ILE A 143 -13.18 -2.74 -1.80
N LYS A 144 -13.00 -2.92 -3.12
CA LYS A 144 -14.08 -2.70 -4.11
C LYS A 144 -15.27 -3.60 -3.82
N THR A 145 -15.05 -4.87 -3.51
CA THR A 145 -16.11 -5.81 -3.12
C THR A 145 -16.83 -5.36 -1.86
N PHE A 146 -16.11 -4.84 -0.87
CA PHE A 146 -16.70 -4.30 0.36
C PHE A 146 -17.60 -3.09 0.09
N ILE A 147 -17.15 -2.16 -0.75
CA ILE A 147 -17.93 -0.98 -1.17
C ILE A 147 -19.20 -1.45 -1.90
N HIS A 148 -19.03 -2.34 -2.89
CA HIS A 148 -20.12 -2.89 -3.69
C HIS A 148 -21.23 -3.50 -2.83
N LYS A 149 -20.85 -4.43 -1.94
CA LYS A 149 -21.79 -5.08 -1.01
C LYS A 149 -22.45 -4.09 -0.07
N THR A 150 -21.71 -3.09 0.40
CA THR A 150 -22.26 -2.06 1.30
C THR A 150 -23.33 -1.23 0.61
N GLN A 151 -23.08 -0.83 -0.65
CA GLN A 151 -24.03 -0.05 -1.44
C GLN A 151 -25.28 -0.85 -1.81
N LEU A 152 -25.11 -2.11 -2.25
CA LEU A 152 -26.24 -3.00 -2.53
C LEU A 152 -27.13 -3.19 -1.30
N ASN A 153 -26.51 -3.45 -0.14
CA ASN A 153 -27.24 -3.63 1.12
C ASN A 153 -27.98 -2.35 1.55
N GLU A 154 -27.46 -1.16 1.23
CA GLU A 154 -28.15 0.09 1.52
C GLU A 154 -29.50 0.17 0.78
N TYR A 155 -29.51 -0.11 -0.53
CA TYR A 155 -30.75 -0.13 -1.32
C TYR A 155 -31.73 -1.20 -0.81
N ILE A 156 -31.24 -2.41 -0.54
CA ILE A 156 -32.07 -3.54 -0.08
C ILE A 156 -32.69 -3.24 1.29
N GLU A 157 -31.92 -2.72 2.25
CA GLU A 157 -32.45 -2.44 3.59
C GLU A 157 -33.40 -1.24 3.58
N GLU A 158 -33.17 -0.23 2.73
CA GLU A 158 -34.15 0.84 2.50
C GLU A 158 -35.47 0.30 1.91
N ALA A 159 -35.38 -0.61 0.94
CA ALA A 159 -36.55 -1.26 0.33
C ALA A 159 -37.35 -2.07 1.36
N LYS A 160 -36.69 -2.97 2.10
CA LYS A 160 -37.33 -3.77 3.16
C LYS A 160 -37.96 -2.91 4.24
N LYS A 161 -37.31 -1.81 4.64
CA LYS A 161 -37.85 -0.87 5.62
C LYS A 161 -39.10 -0.14 5.10
N ALA A 162 -39.14 0.20 3.82
CA ALA A 162 -40.32 0.78 3.18
C ALA A 162 -41.46 -0.26 3.10
N GLU A 163 -41.14 -1.50 2.72
CA GLU A 163 -42.07 -2.62 2.66
C GLU A 163 -42.72 -2.90 4.03
N PHE A 164 -41.90 -2.99 5.09
CA PHE A 164 -42.36 -3.16 6.47
C PHE A 164 -43.32 -2.05 6.93
N LYS A 165 -43.11 -0.82 6.44
CA LYS A 165 -43.99 0.33 6.72
C LYS A 165 -45.23 0.39 5.82
N GLY A 166 -45.44 -0.60 4.94
CA GLY A 166 -46.53 -0.62 3.96
C GLY A 166 -46.36 0.36 2.79
N GLN A 167 -45.17 0.96 2.63
CA GLN A 167 -44.89 1.97 1.60
C GLN A 167 -44.47 1.30 0.29
N LYS A 168 -45.41 0.58 -0.36
CA LYS A 168 -45.13 -0.27 -1.53
C LYS A 168 -44.38 0.43 -2.67
N SER A 169 -44.82 1.62 -3.10
CA SER A 169 -44.14 2.36 -4.18
C SER A 169 -42.70 2.70 -3.83
N LYS A 170 -42.41 3.12 -2.59
CA LYS A 170 -41.03 3.40 -2.16
C LYS A 170 -40.17 2.13 -2.08
N ALA A 171 -40.76 1.01 -1.68
CA ALA A 171 -40.06 -0.27 -1.66
C ALA A 171 -39.70 -0.71 -3.09
N LEU A 172 -40.64 -0.58 -4.03
CA LEU A 172 -40.46 -0.87 -5.45
C LEU A 172 -39.33 -0.02 -6.04
N ASP A 173 -39.37 1.31 -5.84
CA ASP A 173 -38.32 2.22 -6.31
C ASP A 173 -36.93 1.79 -5.83
N LYS A 174 -36.82 1.38 -4.55
CA LYS A 174 -35.55 0.97 -3.96
C LYS A 174 -35.04 -0.39 -4.43
N TYR A 175 -35.93 -1.37 -4.64
CA TYR A 175 -35.52 -2.63 -5.28
C TYR A 175 -35.10 -2.42 -6.74
N GLN A 176 -35.74 -1.49 -7.46
CA GLN A 176 -35.33 -1.12 -8.81
C GLN A 176 -33.97 -0.40 -8.81
N GLU A 177 -33.70 0.50 -7.87
CA GLU A 177 -32.37 1.10 -7.68
C GLU A 177 -31.30 0.01 -7.42
N ALA A 178 -31.59 -0.98 -6.57
CA ALA A 178 -30.69 -2.10 -6.30
C ALA A 178 -30.42 -2.94 -7.56
N LEU A 179 -31.47 -3.24 -8.34
CA LEU A 179 -31.33 -4.02 -9.58
C LEU A 179 -30.54 -3.25 -10.63
N TYR A 180 -30.85 -1.96 -10.81
CA TYR A 180 -30.12 -1.08 -11.71
C TYR A 180 -28.63 -0.99 -11.31
N PHE A 181 -28.34 -0.90 -10.01
CA PHE A 181 -26.99 -0.88 -9.50
C PHE A 181 -26.19 -2.14 -9.89
N LEU A 182 -26.78 -3.34 -9.76
CA LEU A 182 -26.11 -4.58 -10.19
C LEU A 182 -25.90 -4.62 -11.71
N GLN A 183 -26.92 -4.28 -12.49
CA GLN A 183 -26.84 -4.37 -13.96
C GLN A 183 -25.91 -3.35 -14.62
N ASN A 184 -25.46 -2.34 -13.89
CA ASN A 184 -24.59 -1.27 -14.38
C ASN A 184 -23.28 -1.17 -13.60
N ASP A 185 -22.95 -2.19 -12.80
CA ASP A 185 -21.65 -2.27 -12.15
C ASP A 185 -20.57 -2.83 -13.11
N GLU A 186 -19.35 -3.02 -12.60
CA GLU A 186 -18.23 -3.61 -13.36
C GLU A 186 -18.13 -5.14 -13.17
N ILE A 187 -19.18 -5.79 -12.69
CA ILE A 187 -19.24 -7.22 -12.39
C ILE A 187 -20.13 -7.89 -13.42
N ASP A 188 -19.72 -9.06 -13.91
CA ASP A 188 -20.54 -9.83 -14.84
C ASP A 188 -21.84 -10.29 -14.16
N ASP A 189 -22.99 -9.93 -14.73
CA ASP A 189 -24.34 -10.33 -14.28
C ASP A 189 -24.45 -11.84 -14.00
N SER A 190 -23.72 -12.70 -14.74
CA SER A 190 -23.72 -14.14 -14.52
C SER A 190 -23.15 -14.53 -13.14
N LEU A 191 -22.24 -13.74 -12.59
CA LEU A 191 -21.67 -13.91 -11.25
C LEU A 191 -22.60 -13.37 -10.16
N GLN A 192 -23.61 -12.59 -10.52
CA GLN A 192 -24.57 -11.96 -9.61
C GLN A 192 -26.01 -12.42 -9.81
N LYS A 193 -26.20 -13.46 -10.63
CA LYS A 193 -27.51 -13.92 -11.10
C LYS A 193 -28.49 -14.17 -9.96
N GLU A 194 -28.05 -14.78 -8.86
CA GLU A 194 -28.89 -15.04 -7.69
C GLU A 194 -29.50 -13.75 -7.12
N ASN A 195 -28.67 -12.74 -6.86
CA ASN A 195 -29.15 -11.44 -6.35
C ASN A 195 -30.08 -10.75 -7.36
N ILE A 196 -29.77 -10.83 -8.66
CA ILE A 196 -30.57 -10.24 -9.73
C ILE A 196 -31.95 -10.91 -9.79
N ASP A 197 -32.01 -12.24 -9.72
CA ASP A 197 -33.24 -13.01 -9.78
C ASP A 197 -34.10 -12.78 -8.53
N GLU A 198 -33.50 -12.69 -7.34
CA GLU A 198 -34.20 -12.32 -6.10
C GLU A 198 -34.83 -10.92 -6.17
N LEU A 199 -34.07 -9.92 -6.67
CA LEU A 199 -34.58 -8.56 -6.83
C LEU A 199 -35.71 -8.49 -7.85
N LYS A 200 -35.60 -9.19 -8.98
CA LYS A 200 -36.66 -9.28 -10.00
C LYS A 200 -37.93 -9.91 -9.43
N ALA A 201 -37.80 -10.99 -8.65
CA ALA A 201 -38.94 -11.61 -7.97
C ALA A 201 -39.63 -10.61 -7.02
N LYS A 202 -38.86 -9.88 -6.21
CA LYS A 202 -39.41 -8.86 -5.30
C LYS A 202 -40.10 -7.70 -6.02
N ILE A 203 -39.54 -7.23 -7.13
CA ILE A 203 -40.16 -6.21 -7.98
C ILE A 203 -41.50 -6.71 -8.53
N SER A 204 -41.57 -7.98 -8.98
CA SER A 204 -42.80 -8.58 -9.50
C SER A 204 -43.88 -8.77 -8.43
N GLU A 205 -43.52 -8.99 -7.16
CA GLU A 205 -44.48 -9.11 -6.04
C GLU A 205 -45.11 -7.76 -5.65
N LEU A 206 -44.41 -6.66 -5.92
CA LEU A 206 -44.81 -5.30 -5.52
C LEU A 206 -45.53 -4.51 -6.63
N THR A 207 -45.52 -5.02 -7.86
CA THR A 207 -46.21 -4.48 -9.03
C THR A 207 -47.65 -4.99 -9.10
#